data_AF-B9YAS0-F1
#
_entry.id   AF-B9YAS0-F1
#
_cell.length_a   1.000
_cell.length_b   1.000
_cell.length_c   1.000
_cell.angle_alpha   90.00
_cell.angle_beta   90.00
_cell.angle_gamma   90.00
#
_symmetry.space_group_name_H-M   'P 1'
#
loop_
_entity.id
_entity.type
_entity.pdbx_description
1 polymer ?
#
loop_
_entity_poly.entity_id
_entity_poly.type
_entity_poly.pdbx_seq_one_letter_code
_entity_poly.pdbx_strand_id
1 'polypeptide(L)'
;MAVTEDTVSFVTCRHRLKDLDQLKRIGPAAFEAQMEQKLAILAELLEDYNEGRRKSFYCLAVTLLPLAELETVMTGLRTLNPAMPGKEKAAAAVNQLQAAAQRHDILLKRNLKKPDQEKTNIEKEG
;
A
#
# COMPACT_ATOMS: atom_id res chain seq x y z
N MET A 1 -34.30 -2.29 6.24
CA MET A 1 -33.50 -3.23 5.44
C MET A 1 -32.15 -3.38 6.11
N ALA A 2 -31.95 -4.48 6.83
CA ALA A 2 -30.65 -4.80 7.44
C ALA A 2 -29.72 -5.28 6.33
N VAL A 3 -28.72 -4.46 5.98
CA VAL A 3 -27.63 -4.90 5.12
C VAL A 3 -26.73 -5.76 6.00
N THR A 4 -26.80 -7.08 5.82
CA THR A 4 -25.93 -8.05 6.49
C THR A 4 -24.46 -7.71 6.17
N GLU A 5 -23.72 -7.26 7.18
CA GLU A 5 -22.28 -7.02 7.15
C GLU A 5 -21.50 -8.34 7.14
N ASP A 6 -21.82 -9.25 6.23
CA ASP A 6 -21.08 -10.48 6.07
C ASP A 6 -20.62 -10.60 4.62
N THR A 7 -19.29 -10.63 4.44
CA THR A 7 -18.52 -10.75 3.19
C THR A 7 -18.31 -9.50 2.31
N VAL A 8 -17.76 -8.42 2.87
CA VAL A 8 -16.97 -7.48 2.05
C VAL A 8 -15.51 -7.93 1.97
N SER A 9 -15.31 -8.92 1.09
CA SER A 9 -13.98 -9.33 0.62
C SER A 9 -13.35 -8.18 -0.19
N PHE A 10 -12.04 -7.97 0.02
CA PHE A 10 -11.15 -6.98 -0.58
C PHE A 10 -11.01 -5.61 0.11
N VAL A 11 -9.74 -5.31 0.38
CA VAL A 11 -9.16 -4.06 0.89
C VAL A 11 -9.71 -2.80 0.17
N THR A 12 -10.19 -2.95 -1.08
CA THR A 12 -10.79 -1.91 -1.90
C THR A 12 -12.13 -1.38 -1.38
N CYS A 13 -12.96 -2.19 -0.69
CA CYS A 13 -14.25 -1.72 -0.19
C CYS A 13 -14.14 -0.73 0.98
N ARG A 14 -13.17 -0.93 1.89
CA ARG A 14 -12.96 -0.04 3.05
C ARG A 14 -12.36 1.31 2.64
N HIS A 15 -11.53 1.34 1.60
CA HIS A 15 -10.97 2.58 1.08
C HIS A 15 -11.94 3.39 0.24
N ARG A 16 -12.96 2.75 -0.33
CA ARG A 16 -14.00 3.42 -1.12
C ARG A 16 -14.67 4.59 -0.41
N LEU A 17 -14.95 4.47 0.90
CA LEU A 17 -15.55 5.56 1.67
C LEU A 17 -14.60 6.76 1.81
N LYS A 18 -13.31 6.50 2.07
CA LYS A 18 -12.29 7.56 2.13
C LYS A 18 -12.11 8.24 0.79
N ASP A 19 -12.11 7.48 -0.30
CA ASP A 19 -11.99 8.02 -1.66
C ASP A 19 -13.22 8.88 -2.01
N LEU A 20 -14.42 8.46 -1.61
CA LEU A 20 -15.64 9.24 -1.80
C LEU A 20 -15.64 10.52 -0.97
N ASP A 21 -15.17 10.47 0.28
CA ASP A 21 -15.03 11.66 1.11
C ASP A 21 -13.97 12.62 0.55
N GLN A 22 -12.86 12.09 0.04
CA GLN A 22 -11.82 12.88 -0.61
C GLN A 22 -12.35 13.53 -1.89
N LEU A 23 -13.05 12.78 -2.75
CA LEU A 23 -13.70 13.28 -3.95
C LEU A 23 -14.67 14.43 -3.63
N LYS A 24 -15.46 14.31 -2.55
CA LYS A 24 -16.34 15.39 -2.09
C LYS A 24 -15.58 16.62 -1.60
N ARG A 25 -14.40 16.45 -0.99
CA ARG A 25 -13.60 17.54 -0.41
C ARG A 25 -12.80 18.33 -1.44
N ILE A 26 -12.15 17.65 -2.38
CA ILE A 26 -11.25 18.26 -3.36
C ILE A 26 -11.89 18.45 -4.74
N GLY A 27 -13.01 17.79 -4.98
CA GLY A 27 -13.71 17.80 -6.26
C GLY A 27 -13.16 16.77 -7.27
N PRO A 28 -13.91 16.51 -8.36
CA PRO A 28 -13.59 15.46 -9.31
C PRO A 28 -12.28 15.67 -10.08
N ALA A 29 -12.04 16.89 -10.59
CA ALA A 29 -10.84 17.17 -11.37
C ALA A 29 -9.53 17.01 -10.56
N ALA A 30 -9.52 17.47 -9.31
CA ALA A 30 -8.35 17.31 -8.44
C ALA A 30 -8.15 15.86 -8.01
N PHE A 31 -9.23 15.11 -7.79
CA PHE A 31 -9.16 13.69 -7.49
C PHE A 31 -8.63 12.88 -8.68
N GLU A 32 -9.10 13.18 -9.90
CA GLU A 32 -8.62 12.56 -11.14
C GLU A 32 -7.12 12.79 -11.33
N ALA A 33 -6.66 14.04 -11.20
CA ALA A 33 -5.23 14.36 -11.27
C ALA A 33 -4.40 13.58 -10.23
N GLN A 34 -4.90 13.45 -8.99
CA GLN A 34 -4.23 12.63 -7.96
C GLN A 34 -4.17 11.14 -8.33
N MET A 35 -5.23 10.60 -8.94
CA MET A 35 -5.25 9.21 -9.39
C MET A 35 -4.29 8.99 -10.56
N GLU A 36 -4.20 9.92 -11.50
CA GLU A 36 -3.22 9.89 -12.60
C GLU A 36 -1.78 9.90 -12.08
N GLN A 37 -1.47 10.76 -11.10
CA GLN A 37 -0.15 10.78 -10.46
C GLN A 37 0.18 9.45 -9.78
N LYS A 38 -0.79 8.87 -9.06
CA LYS A 38 -0.63 7.54 -8.45
C LYS A 38 -0.40 6.45 -9.49
N LEU A 39 -1.10 6.51 -10.64
CA LEU A 39 -0.91 5.57 -11.74
C LEU A 39 0.48 5.69 -12.37
N ALA A 40 0.98 6.92 -12.55
CA ALA A 40 2.34 7.15 -13.05
C ALA A 40 3.40 6.56 -12.11
N ILE A 41 3.25 6.77 -10.80
CA ILE A 41 4.13 6.17 -9.78
C ILE A 41 4.07 4.64 -9.83
N LEU A 42 2.88 4.06 -9.97
CA LEU A 42 2.73 2.61 -10.09
C LEU A 42 3.42 2.07 -11.34
N ALA A 43 3.33 2.76 -12.48
CA ALA A 43 4.01 2.37 -13.71
C ALA A 43 5.53 2.34 -13.52
N GLU A 44 6.12 3.38 -12.94
CA GLU A 44 7.55 3.46 -12.65
C GLU A 44 8.01 2.35 -11.69
N LEU A 45 7.24 2.09 -10.62
CA LEU A 45 7.51 0.97 -9.70
C LEU A 45 7.50 -0.40 -10.40
N LEU A 46 6.63 -0.57 -11.40
CA LEU A 46 6.48 -1.83 -12.13
C LEU A 46 7.52 -2.03 -13.22
N GLU A 47 8.08 -0.95 -13.77
CA GLU A 47 9.11 -0.98 -14.80
C GLU A 47 10.50 -1.19 -14.20
N ASP A 48 10.86 -0.38 -13.19
CA ASP A 48 12.22 -0.32 -12.67
C ASP A 48 12.48 -1.23 -11.45
N TYR A 49 11.43 -1.58 -10.70
CA TYR A 49 11.56 -2.22 -9.38
C TYR A 49 10.81 -3.56 -9.26
N ASN A 50 10.37 -4.15 -10.38
CA ASN A 50 9.56 -5.37 -10.35
C ASN A 50 10.34 -6.64 -10.68
N GLU A 51 10.59 -7.47 -9.66
CA GLU A 51 11.10 -8.84 -9.82
C GLU A 51 10.00 -9.88 -10.17
N GLY A 52 8.97 -9.47 -10.89
CA GLY A 52 7.87 -10.33 -11.37
C GLY A 52 6.77 -10.63 -10.34
N ARG A 53 7.09 -11.09 -9.11
CA ARG A 53 6.08 -11.58 -8.13
C ARG A 53 5.51 -10.49 -7.19
N ARG A 54 5.82 -9.21 -7.43
CA ARG A 54 5.51 -8.10 -6.50
C ARG A 54 4.46 -7.11 -7.02
N LYS A 55 3.89 -7.31 -8.21
CA LYS A 55 2.87 -6.41 -8.79
C LYS A 55 1.71 -6.11 -7.83
N SER A 56 1.12 -7.15 -7.22
CA SER A 56 0.01 -6.99 -6.26
C SER A 56 0.41 -6.20 -5.01
N PHE A 57 1.67 -6.28 -4.59
CA PHE A 57 2.17 -5.49 -3.45
C PHE A 57 2.25 -4.01 -3.81
N TYR A 58 2.78 -3.68 -4.98
CA TYR A 58 2.85 -2.28 -5.44
C TYR A 58 1.47 -1.68 -5.68
N CYS A 59 0.55 -2.44 -6.29
CA CYS A 59 -0.85 -2.02 -6.41
C CYS A 59 -1.45 -1.71 -5.03
N LEU A 60 -1.28 -2.63 -4.07
CA LEU A 60 -1.79 -2.44 -2.72
C LEU A 60 -1.18 -1.21 -2.04
N ALA A 61 0.13 -1.01 -2.15
CA ALA A 61 0.83 0.13 -1.58
C ALA A 61 0.31 1.46 -2.16
N VAL A 62 0.17 1.55 -3.48
CA VAL A 62 -0.30 2.78 -4.15
C VAL A 62 -1.78 3.08 -3.85
N THR A 63 -2.62 2.05 -3.74
CA THR A 63 -4.02 2.22 -3.35
C THR A 63 -4.15 2.72 -1.91
N LEU A 64 -3.32 2.22 -1.00
CA LEU A 64 -3.47 2.49 0.43
C LEU A 64 -2.74 3.74 0.91
N LEU A 65 -1.57 4.05 0.34
CA LEU A 65 -0.74 5.17 0.78
C LEU A 65 -1.23 6.51 0.21
N PRO A 66 -1.10 7.61 0.98
CA PRO A 66 -1.29 8.96 0.45
C PRO A 66 -0.30 9.29 -0.66
N LEU A 67 -0.68 10.20 -1.58
CA LEU A 67 0.20 10.61 -2.69
C LEU A 67 1.54 11.18 -2.20
N ALA A 68 1.53 12.04 -1.18
CA ALA A 68 2.73 12.66 -0.63
C ALA A 68 3.76 11.63 -0.09
N GLU A 69 3.28 10.52 0.47
CA GLU A 69 4.13 9.42 0.93
C GLU A 69 4.77 8.68 -0.24
N LEU A 70 3.97 8.43 -1.29
CA LEU A 70 4.45 7.77 -2.51
C LEU A 70 5.50 8.63 -3.21
N GLU A 71 5.29 9.94 -3.30
CA GLU A 71 6.28 10.87 -3.86
C GLU A 71 7.59 10.85 -3.07
N THR A 72 7.50 10.87 -1.73
CA THR A 72 8.67 10.81 -0.84
C THR A 72 9.46 9.51 -1.06
N VAL A 73 8.76 8.38 -1.16
CA VAL A 73 9.38 7.08 -1.47
C VAL A 73 10.05 7.12 -2.84
N MET A 74 9.36 7.62 -3.88
CA MET A 74 9.94 7.70 -5.22
C MET A 74 11.17 8.59 -5.28
N THR A 75 11.19 9.72 -4.58
CA THR A 75 12.40 10.56 -4.44
C THR A 75 13.54 9.75 -3.84
N GLY A 76 13.28 9.00 -2.76
CA GLY A 76 14.27 8.10 -2.15
C GLY A 76 14.78 7.03 -3.11
N LEU A 77 13.90 6.41 -3.89
CA LEU A 77 14.27 5.36 -4.85
C LEU A 77 15.09 5.91 -6.02
N ARG A 78 14.76 7.10 -6.53
CA ARG A 78 15.52 7.76 -7.60
C ARG A 78 16.94 8.17 -7.19
N THR A 79 17.18 8.34 -5.88
CA THR A 79 18.55 8.57 -5.36
C THR A 79 19.40 7.30 -5.25
N LEU A 80 18.81 6.12 -5.46
CA LEU A 80 19.57 4.86 -5.44
C LEU A 80 20.54 4.79 -6.62
N ASN A 81 21.66 4.10 -6.39
CA ASN A 81 22.68 3.94 -7.42
C ASN A 81 22.10 3.18 -8.63
N PRO A 82 22.18 3.74 -9.86
CA PRO A 82 21.69 3.08 -11.06
C PRO A 82 22.39 1.74 -11.35
N ALA A 83 23.63 1.56 -10.87
CA ALA A 83 24.41 0.31 -11.02
C ALA A 83 23.99 -0.80 -10.04
N MET A 84 23.07 -0.54 -9.11
CA MET A 84 22.59 -1.53 -8.16
C MET A 84 21.85 -2.69 -8.87
N PRO A 85 22.02 -3.95 -8.44
CA PRO A 85 21.28 -5.07 -8.99
C PRO A 85 19.76 -4.86 -8.90
N GLY A 86 19.01 -5.26 -9.91
CA GLY A 86 17.55 -5.10 -9.93
C GLY A 86 16.84 -5.71 -8.72
N LYS A 87 17.42 -6.78 -8.14
CA LYS A 87 16.90 -7.40 -6.91
C LYS A 87 17.06 -6.51 -5.66
N GLU A 88 18.19 -5.84 -5.54
CA GLU A 88 18.44 -4.95 -4.41
C GLU A 88 17.59 -3.68 -4.54
N LYS A 89 17.43 -3.14 -5.75
CA LYS A 89 16.52 -2.02 -6.03
C LYS A 89 15.08 -2.36 -5.63
N ALA A 90 14.58 -3.52 -6.04
CA ALA A 90 13.25 -3.97 -5.70
C ALA A 90 13.08 -4.24 -4.19
N ALA A 91 14.11 -4.78 -3.51
CA ALA A 91 14.10 -4.92 -2.05
C ALA A 91 14.07 -3.55 -1.34
N ALA A 92 14.83 -2.58 -1.82
CA ALA A 92 14.81 -1.21 -1.30
C ALA A 92 13.43 -0.55 -1.47
N ALA A 93 12.79 -0.72 -2.65
CA ALA A 93 11.43 -0.25 -2.90
C ALA A 93 10.40 -0.83 -1.93
N VAL A 94 10.46 -2.15 -1.69
CA VAL A 94 9.58 -2.80 -0.71
C VAL A 94 9.81 -2.25 0.69
N ASN A 95 11.07 -2.13 1.12
CA ASN A 95 11.39 -1.64 2.47
C ASN A 95 10.91 -0.20 2.69
N GLN A 96 11.10 0.70 1.71
CA GLN A 96 10.65 2.08 1.82
C GLN A 96 9.12 2.20 1.83
N LEU A 97 8.42 1.46 0.97
CA LEU A 97 6.95 1.42 0.98
C LEU A 97 6.40 0.85 2.28
N GLN A 98 7.07 -0.15 2.86
CA GLN A 98 6.67 -0.75 4.12
C GLN A 98 6.91 0.19 5.31
N ALA A 99 8.03 0.93 5.31
CA ALA A 99 8.28 1.97 6.30
C ALA A 99 7.25 3.11 6.19
N ALA A 100 6.92 3.56 4.97
CA ALA A 100 5.87 4.54 4.74
C ALA A 100 4.53 4.06 5.28
N ALA A 101 4.18 2.80 5.03
CA ALA A 101 2.94 2.23 5.53
C ALA A 101 2.89 2.11 7.06
N GLN A 102 4.01 1.75 7.71
CA GLN A 102 4.09 1.72 9.17
C GLN A 102 3.85 3.11 9.80
N ARG A 103 4.34 4.19 9.17
CA ARG A 103 4.07 5.57 9.65
C ARG A 103 2.59 5.97 9.61
N HIS A 104 1.81 5.31 8.75
CA HIS A 104 0.38 5.55 8.57
C HIS A 104 -0.49 4.46 9.20
N ASP A 105 0.09 3.57 10.01
CA ASP A 105 -0.58 2.40 10.60
C ASP A 105 -1.26 1.48 9.55
N ILE A 106 -0.70 1.44 8.35
CA ILE A 106 -1.17 0.62 7.23
C ILE A 106 -0.38 -0.69 7.17
N LEU A 107 -1.10 -1.81 7.16
CA LEU A 107 -0.51 -3.13 6.97
C LEU A 107 -0.46 -3.51 5.48
N LEU A 108 0.72 -3.39 4.86
CA LEU A 108 0.99 -3.92 3.51
C LEU A 108 1.31 -5.42 3.54
N LYS A 109 0.39 -6.25 4.05
CA LYS A 109 0.54 -7.71 4.00
C LYS A 109 -0.23 -8.29 2.82
N ARG A 110 0.47 -9.01 1.94
CA ARG A 110 -0.18 -9.94 1.01
C ARG A 110 -0.77 -11.06 1.87
N ASN A 111 -2.09 -11.21 1.91
CA ASN A 111 -2.78 -12.27 2.65
C ASN A 111 -2.36 -13.67 2.18
N LEU A 112 -1.20 -14.15 2.63
CA LEU A 112 -0.78 -15.55 2.58
C LEU A 112 -0.25 -15.93 3.96
N LYS A 113 -1.16 -16.09 4.91
CA LYS A 113 -1.10 -17.08 6.00
C LYS A 113 -2.47 -17.08 6.70
N LYS A 114 -3.03 -18.27 6.92
CA LYS A 114 -4.18 -18.48 7.82
C LYS A 114 -3.82 -17.87 9.19
N PRO A 115 -4.81 -17.33 9.94
CA PRO A 115 -4.54 -16.76 11.26
C PRO A 115 -3.85 -17.82 12.11
N ASP A 116 -2.61 -17.52 12.53
CA ASP A 116 -1.93 -18.32 13.52
C ASP A 116 -2.60 -18.02 14.85
N GLN A 117 -3.09 -19.08 15.49
CA GLN A 117 -3.88 -19.02 16.71
C GLN A 117 -3.15 -18.20 17.77
N GLU A 118 -3.81 -17.17 18.27
CA GLU A 118 -3.40 -16.41 19.43
C GLU A 118 -3.26 -17.36 20.62
N LYS A 119 -2.01 -17.68 20.97
CA LYS A 119 -1.74 -18.36 22.24
C LYS A 119 -1.86 -17.33 23.35
N THR A 120 -3.08 -17.18 23.84
CA THR A 120 -3.37 -16.63 25.15
C THR A 120 -2.63 -17.47 26.21
N ASN A 121 -1.50 -16.99 26.70
CA ASN A 121 -1.00 -17.40 28.00
C ASN A 121 -1.51 -16.39 29.02
N ILE A 122 -2.71 -16.67 29.51
CA ILE A 122 -3.16 -16.23 30.84
C ILE A 122 -2.50 -17.16 31.87
N GLU A 123 -2.21 -16.59 33.05
CA GLU A 123 -1.92 -17.24 34.33
C GLU A 123 -0.45 -17.66 34.59
N LYS A 124 0.20 -17.29 35.72
CA LYS A 124 -0.32 -17.17 37.10
C LYS A 124 0.43 -16.16 37.98
N GLU A 125 -0.33 -15.29 38.65
CA GLU A 125 -0.08 -14.94 40.07
C GLU A 125 -0.83 -15.97 40.93
N GLY A 126 -0.23 -16.41 42.04
CA GLY A 126 -0.83 -17.29 43.05
C GLY A 126 0.09 -18.43 43.47
#